data_AF-A0AAW0WWP6-F1
#
_entry.id   AF-A0AAW0WWP6-F1
#
_cell.length_a   1.000
_cell.length_b   1.000
_cell.length_c   1.000
_cell.angle_alpha   90.00
_cell.angle_beta   90.00
_cell.angle_gamma   90.00
#
_symmetry.space_group_name_H-M   'P 1'
#
loop_
_entity.id
_entity.type
_entity.pdbx_description
1 polymer ?
#
loop_
_entity_poly.entity_id
_entity_poly.type
_entity_poly.pdbx_seq_one_letter_code
_entity_poly.pdbx_strand_id
1 'polypeptide(L)'
;ALNLVAKVHPVVFFTIVDSYERRNPDAHRVIGTLLGTIGVDKGAIEITNCFCVPHNESKEEGYVSASMGVPGRTPGTMFAPIPVEVISYLPEIVGTNATQKSKYNRQRLVEPTTDLHQISEATQNMEATLDILIAYVDDVLSGKVQADNYIGRELTRMVNQVPKMSAHDFEEMLNTNMKDLLMVIYLSQLTKVNVSLNEKLTMLVATQ
;
A
#
# COMPACT_ATOMS: atom_id res chain seq x y z
N ALA A 1 -1.95 30.51 8.43
CA ALA A 1 -1.17 29.44 7.77
C ALA A 1 -2.18 28.48 7.15
N LEU A 2 -2.07 28.21 5.85
CA LEU A 2 -2.93 27.24 5.18
C LEU A 2 -2.59 25.86 5.77
N ASN A 3 -3.50 25.26 6.55
CA ASN A 3 -3.39 23.87 7.03
C ASN A 3 -3.67 22.94 5.85
N LEU A 4 -2.83 23.01 4.83
CA LEU A 4 -2.92 22.20 3.63
C LEU A 4 -1.96 21.03 3.78
N VAL A 5 -2.40 19.83 3.46
CA VAL A 5 -1.58 18.62 3.40
C VAL A 5 -1.76 18.00 2.01
N ALA A 6 -0.65 17.66 1.36
CA ALA A 6 -0.69 16.98 0.07
C ALA A 6 -0.57 15.48 0.29
N LYS A 7 -1.61 14.73 -0.09
CA LYS A 7 -1.64 13.27 -0.04
C LYS A 7 -1.37 12.74 -1.44
N VAL A 8 -0.33 11.94 -1.61
CA VAL A 8 0.17 11.52 -2.93
C VAL A 8 0.14 10.00 -3.04
N HIS A 9 -0.42 9.50 -4.14
CA HIS A 9 -0.43 8.07 -4.44
C HIS A 9 0.91 7.57 -5.01
N PRO A 10 1.37 6.35 -4.68
CA PRO A 10 2.59 5.75 -5.22
C PRO A 10 2.67 5.77 -6.74
N VAL A 11 1.54 5.61 -7.44
CA VAL A 11 1.47 5.65 -8.91
C VAL A 11 2.03 6.95 -9.49
N VAL A 12 1.87 8.08 -8.78
CA VAL A 12 2.38 9.39 -9.18
C VAL A 12 3.90 9.37 -9.23
N PHE A 13 4.55 8.79 -8.22
CA PHE A 13 6.01 8.67 -8.19
C PHE A 13 6.52 7.76 -9.32
N PHE A 14 5.84 6.64 -9.59
CA PHE A 14 6.22 5.76 -10.70
C PHE A 14 6.12 6.48 -12.05
N THR A 15 5.05 7.25 -12.27
CA THR A 15 4.88 8.01 -13.52
C THR A 15 5.90 9.15 -13.66
N ILE A 16 6.23 9.85 -12.56
CA ILE A 16 7.28 10.88 -12.55
C ILE A 16 8.64 10.26 -12.92
N VAL A 17 8.98 9.12 -12.30
CA VAL A 17 10.24 8.42 -12.57
C VAL A 17 10.28 7.88 -14.00
N ASP A 18 9.22 7.24 -14.47
CA ASP A 18 9.12 6.75 -15.87
C ASP A 18 9.29 7.89 -16.88
N SER A 19 8.65 9.03 -16.62
CA SER A 19 8.77 10.19 -17.49
C SER A 19 10.15 10.84 -17.44
N TYR A 20 10.80 10.83 -16.27
CA TYR A 20 12.18 11.29 -16.14
C TYR A 20 13.13 10.38 -16.91
N GLU A 21 12.99 9.07 -16.83
CA GLU A 21 13.87 8.11 -17.54
C GLU A 21 13.67 8.14 -19.07
N ARG A 22 12.46 8.44 -19.56
CA ARG A 22 12.16 8.51 -21.01
C ARG A 22 12.52 9.84 -21.67
N ARG A 23 13.02 10.82 -20.91
CA ARG A 23 13.33 12.16 -21.44
C ARG A 23 14.53 12.12 -22.39
N ASN A 24 14.67 13.16 -23.21
CA ASN A 24 15.89 13.35 -24.01
C ASN A 24 17.11 13.53 -23.10
N PRO A 25 18.28 12.93 -23.41
CA PRO A 25 19.48 13.03 -22.57
C PRO A 25 19.91 14.47 -22.25
N ASP A 26 19.64 15.40 -23.16
CA ASP A 26 19.98 16.83 -23.01
C ASP A 26 19.02 17.61 -22.11
N ALA A 27 17.84 17.05 -21.82
CA ALA A 27 16.85 17.69 -20.96
C ALA A 27 17.10 17.31 -19.49
N HIS A 28 17.47 18.28 -18.64
CA HIS A 28 17.68 18.03 -17.21
C HIS A 28 16.40 18.14 -16.37
N ARG A 29 15.34 18.73 -16.91
CA ARG A 29 14.06 18.97 -16.23
C ARG A 29 12.92 18.36 -17.02
N VAL A 30 11.98 17.75 -16.30
CA VAL A 30 10.70 17.29 -16.83
C VAL A 30 9.61 17.97 -16.02
N ILE A 31 8.70 18.64 -16.71
CA ILE A 31 7.57 19.33 -16.10
C ILE A 31 6.30 18.55 -16.45
N GLY A 32 5.41 18.42 -15.49
CA GLY A 32 4.15 17.72 -15.66
C GLY A 32 3.03 18.38 -14.88
N THR A 33 1.82 17.92 -15.14
CA THR A 33 0.61 18.35 -14.45
C THR A 33 0.23 17.28 -13.44
N LEU A 34 0.04 17.70 -12.19
CA LEU A 34 -0.52 16.86 -11.13
C LEU A 34 -2.05 16.89 -11.23
N LEU A 35 -2.66 15.72 -11.16
CA LEU A 35 -4.09 15.51 -11.21
C LEU A 35 -4.56 14.92 -9.88
N GLY A 36 -5.73 15.35 -9.45
CA GLY A 36 -6.25 14.98 -8.15
C GLY A 36 -7.53 15.69 -7.82
N THR A 37 -8.02 15.40 -6.63
CA THR A 37 -9.19 16.04 -6.05
C THR A 37 -8.75 16.86 -4.83
N ILE A 38 -9.39 18.01 -4.66
CA ILE A 38 -9.26 18.74 -3.41
C ILE A 38 -10.33 18.15 -2.48
N GLY A 39 -9.91 17.68 -1.31
CA GLY A 39 -10.82 17.12 -0.32
C GLY A 39 -11.92 18.12 0.04
N VAL A 40 -13.11 17.60 0.33
CA VAL A 40 -14.28 18.41 0.71
C VAL A 40 -13.97 19.29 1.94
N ASP A 41 -13.09 18.80 2.81
CA ASP A 41 -12.45 19.57 3.87
C ASP A 41 -11.25 20.33 3.30
N LYS A 42 -11.30 21.67 3.35
CA LYS A 42 -10.38 22.65 2.73
C LYS A 42 -8.89 22.60 3.19
N GLY A 43 -8.40 21.44 3.63
CA GLY A 43 -7.05 21.23 4.16
C GLY A 43 -6.31 20.00 3.61
N ALA A 44 -6.89 19.22 2.69
CA ALA A 44 -6.16 18.10 2.08
C ALA A 44 -6.33 18.08 0.55
N ILE A 45 -5.23 17.92 -0.17
CA ILE A 45 -5.20 17.69 -1.62
C ILE A 45 -4.82 16.24 -1.84
N GLU A 46 -5.64 15.48 -2.54
CA GLU A 46 -5.38 14.09 -2.91
C GLU A 46 -4.92 14.03 -4.37
N ILE A 47 -3.65 13.73 -4.56
CA ILE A 47 -3.00 13.62 -5.86
C ILE A 47 -3.01 12.15 -6.28
N THR A 48 -3.92 11.82 -7.18
CA THR A 48 -4.17 10.45 -7.65
C THR A 48 -3.40 10.10 -8.91
N ASN A 49 -3.06 11.09 -9.73
CA ASN A 49 -2.35 10.85 -10.99
C ASN A 49 -1.49 12.05 -11.40
N CYS A 50 -0.63 11.85 -12.39
CA CYS A 50 0.10 12.92 -13.06
C CYS A 50 0.40 12.54 -14.51
N PHE A 51 0.63 13.53 -15.36
CA PHE A 51 1.16 13.30 -16.70
C PHE A 51 2.19 14.36 -17.05
N CYS A 52 3.19 13.96 -17.83
CA CYS A 52 4.21 14.88 -18.27
C CYS A 52 3.76 15.69 -19.47
N VAL A 53 4.12 16.96 -19.46
CA VAL A 53 3.88 17.87 -20.56
C VAL A 53 5.21 18.04 -21.29
N PRO A 54 5.28 17.76 -22.61
CA PRO A 54 6.50 17.97 -23.35
C PRO A 54 6.86 19.45 -23.27
N HIS A 55 7.95 19.74 -22.57
CA HIS A 55 8.49 21.06 -22.38
C HIS A 55 9.92 21.05 -22.89
N ASN A 56 10.22 21.93 -23.84
CA ASN A 56 11.57 22.14 -24.32
C ASN A 56 12.00 23.52 -23.84
N GLU A 57 13.03 23.58 -22.99
CA GLU A 57 13.59 24.86 -22.59
C GLU A 57 14.48 25.38 -23.73
N SER A 58 13.85 26.01 -24.71
CA SER A 58 14.54 26.90 -25.63
C SER A 58 15.03 28.12 -24.82
N LYS A 59 16.26 28.59 -25.04
CA LYS A 59 16.78 29.81 -24.38
C LYS A 59 15.96 31.08 -24.69
N GLU A 60 15.00 31.01 -25.63
CA GLU A 60 14.20 32.13 -26.14
C GLU A 60 12.69 31.82 -26.12
N GLU A 61 12.15 31.38 -24.98
CA GLU A 61 10.69 31.29 -24.79
C GLU A 61 10.22 32.20 -23.65
N GLY A 62 9.25 33.07 -23.97
CA GLY A 62 8.66 34.03 -23.05
C GLY A 62 7.38 33.48 -22.43
N TYR A 63 7.33 33.43 -21.09
CA TYR A 63 6.16 33.05 -20.31
C TYR A 63 5.65 34.27 -19.54
N VAL A 64 4.36 34.61 -19.64
CA VAL A 64 3.75 35.68 -18.85
C VAL A 64 3.18 35.10 -17.57
N SER A 65 3.87 35.30 -16.45
CA SER A 65 3.27 35.06 -15.13
C SER A 65 2.36 36.25 -14.78
N ALA A 66 1.06 36.02 -14.68
CA ALA A 66 0.14 37.02 -14.16
C ALA A 66 0.23 37.07 -12.63
N SER A 67 0.83 38.13 -12.10
CA SER A 67 0.94 38.40 -10.68
C SER A 67 -0.23 39.28 -10.22
N MET A 68 -1.08 38.76 -9.33
CA MET A 68 -2.15 39.54 -8.69
C MET A 68 -1.63 40.09 -7.34
N GLY A 69 -1.43 41.41 -7.25
CA GLY A 69 -0.97 42.12 -6.05
C GLY A 69 -1.26 43.63 -6.11
N VAL A 70 -1.34 44.26 -4.93
CA VAL A 70 -1.85 45.63 -4.70
C VAL A 70 -1.21 46.68 -5.62
N PRO A 71 -1.99 47.63 -6.20
CA PRO A 71 -1.47 48.64 -7.12
C PRO A 71 -0.36 49.48 -6.46
N GLY A 72 0.88 49.37 -6.99
CA GLY A 72 1.99 50.27 -6.66
C GLY A 72 3.31 49.64 -6.18
N ARG A 73 3.42 48.31 -6.01
CA ARG A 73 4.72 47.64 -5.75
C ARG A 73 4.86 46.32 -6.50
N THR A 74 6.10 45.92 -6.80
CA THR A 74 6.43 44.65 -7.46
C THR A 74 5.84 43.47 -6.67
N PRO A 75 4.86 42.75 -7.22
CA PRO A 75 4.27 41.60 -6.55
C PRO A 75 5.28 40.45 -6.51
N GLY A 76 5.69 40.06 -5.30
CA GLY A 76 6.51 38.86 -5.09
C GLY A 76 5.64 37.62 -4.95
N THR A 77 6.03 36.51 -5.56
CA THR A 77 5.43 35.19 -5.33
C THR A 77 6.22 34.46 -4.25
N MET A 78 5.54 33.92 -3.24
CA MET A 78 6.14 33.12 -2.17
C MET A 78 5.47 31.76 -2.15
N PHE A 79 6.28 30.69 -2.23
CA PHE A 79 5.81 29.32 -2.06
C PHE A 79 6.02 28.90 -0.61
N ALA A 80 4.93 28.62 0.10
CA ALA A 80 5.00 28.04 1.42
C ALA A 80 5.16 26.51 1.30
N PRO A 81 6.05 25.87 2.07
CA PRO A 81 6.17 24.42 2.09
C PRO A 81 4.88 23.79 2.65
N ILE A 82 4.44 22.71 2.02
CA ILE A 82 3.24 21.94 2.39
C ILE A 82 3.71 20.53 2.77
N PRO A 83 3.27 19.96 3.91
CA PRO A 83 3.59 18.58 4.26
C PRO A 83 3.02 17.61 3.23
N VAL A 84 3.81 16.60 2.86
CA VAL A 84 3.44 15.56 1.90
C VAL A 84 3.32 14.23 2.64
N GLU A 85 2.18 13.57 2.48
CA GLU A 85 1.90 12.24 3.00
C GLU A 85 1.70 11.28 1.82
N VAL A 86 2.24 10.06 1.91
CA VAL A 86 2.00 9.02 0.91
C VAL A 86 0.80 8.20 1.36
N ILE A 87 -0.24 8.15 0.53
CA ILE A 87 -1.42 7.32 0.76
C ILE A 87 -1.54 6.31 -0.36
N SER A 88 -2.01 5.11 -0.06
CA SER A 88 -2.07 4.02 -1.03
C SER A 88 -3.43 3.34 -0.96
N TYR A 89 -4.02 3.04 -2.12
CA TYR A 89 -5.19 2.14 -2.18
C TYR A 89 -4.77 0.68 -1.99
N LEU A 90 -5.72 -0.19 -1.63
CA LEU A 90 -5.46 -1.62 -1.45
C LEU A 90 -4.72 -2.27 -2.64
N PRO A 91 -5.12 -2.04 -3.91
CA PRO A 91 -4.38 -2.60 -5.05
C PRO A 91 -2.97 -2.03 -5.19
N GLU A 92 -2.78 -0.76 -4.85
CA GLU A 92 -1.46 -0.12 -4.88
C GLU A 92 -0.54 -0.68 -3.80
N ILE A 93 -1.06 -1.00 -2.61
CA ILE A 93 -0.27 -1.64 -1.54
C ILE A 93 0.26 -2.99 -2.03
N VAL A 94 -0.59 -3.79 -2.68
CA VAL A 94 -0.15 -5.09 -3.24
C VAL A 94 0.89 -4.88 -4.35
N GLY A 95 0.65 -3.94 -5.27
CA GLY A 95 1.58 -3.64 -6.36
C GLY A 95 2.92 -3.05 -5.90
N THR A 96 2.90 -2.15 -4.91
CA THR A 96 4.10 -1.56 -4.30
C THR A 96 4.91 -2.61 -3.53
N ASN A 97 4.25 -3.48 -2.77
CA ASN A 97 4.93 -4.60 -2.10
C ASN A 97 5.56 -5.58 -3.12
N ALA A 98 4.85 -5.90 -4.20
CA ALA A 98 5.38 -6.75 -5.25
C ALA A 98 6.60 -6.12 -5.96
N THR A 99 6.55 -4.83 -6.28
CA THR A 99 7.68 -4.09 -6.89
C THR A 99 8.85 -3.92 -5.93
N GLN A 100 8.61 -3.79 -4.63
CA GLN A 100 9.67 -3.78 -3.62
C GLN A 100 10.42 -5.12 -3.59
N LYS A 101 9.70 -6.24 -3.68
CA LYS A 101 10.31 -7.58 -3.77
C LYS A 101 11.08 -7.78 -5.07
N SER A 102 10.64 -7.17 -6.18
CA SER A 102 11.34 -7.27 -7.47
C SER A 102 12.67 -6.52 -7.51
N LYS A 103 12.85 -5.48 -6.68
CA LYS A 103 14.06 -4.64 -6.65
C LYS A 103 15.36 -5.44 -6.51
N TYR A 104 15.36 -6.49 -5.70
CA TYR A 104 16.54 -7.33 -5.44
C TYR A 104 16.60 -8.58 -6.31
N ASN A 105 15.54 -8.89 -7.06
CA ASN A 105 15.51 -10.04 -7.95
C ASN A 105 16.14 -9.68 -9.31
N ARG A 106 17.20 -10.40 -9.70
CA ARG A 106 17.89 -10.22 -10.99
C ARG A 106 16.98 -10.39 -12.20
N GLN A 107 15.98 -11.26 -12.11
CA GLN A 107 15.05 -11.52 -13.21
C GLN A 107 13.90 -10.50 -13.28
N ARG A 108 13.76 -9.63 -12.25
CA ARG A 108 12.68 -8.62 -12.11
C ARG A 108 11.24 -9.17 -12.29
N LEU A 109 11.10 -10.49 -12.23
CA LEU A 109 9.85 -11.21 -12.27
C LEU A 109 9.46 -11.54 -10.82
N VAL A 110 8.23 -11.20 -10.45
CA VAL A 110 7.64 -11.59 -9.18
C VAL A 110 6.40 -12.36 -9.51
N GLU A 111 6.45 -13.67 -9.27
CA GLU A 111 5.26 -14.50 -9.33
C GLU A 111 4.35 -14.12 -8.16
N PRO A 112 3.02 -14.11 -8.37
CA PRO A 112 2.09 -13.93 -7.27
C PRO A 112 2.37 -15.02 -6.22
N THR A 113 2.74 -14.58 -5.02
CA THR A 113 3.00 -15.47 -3.89
C THR A 113 1.73 -16.21 -3.52
N THR A 114 1.84 -17.49 -3.18
CA THR A 114 0.71 -18.24 -2.61
C THR A 114 0.18 -17.57 -1.34
N ASP A 115 -1.13 -17.65 -1.09
CA ASP A 115 -1.76 -17.11 0.11
C ASP A 115 -1.09 -17.62 1.39
N LEU A 116 -0.68 -18.91 1.40
CA LEU A 116 0.03 -19.51 2.52
C LEU A 116 1.38 -18.82 2.80
N HIS A 117 2.11 -18.48 1.74
CA HIS A 117 3.37 -17.75 1.90
C HIS A 117 3.14 -16.33 2.42
N GLN A 118 2.08 -15.65 1.99
CA GLN A 118 1.72 -14.33 2.51
C GLN A 118 1.39 -14.39 4.00
N ILE A 119 0.63 -15.40 4.43
CA ILE A 119 0.31 -15.62 5.85
C ILE A 119 1.59 -15.92 6.65
N SER A 120 2.50 -16.74 6.11
CA SER A 120 3.76 -17.05 6.77
C SER A 120 4.63 -15.81 6.98
N GLU A 121 4.79 -14.97 5.95
CA GLU A 121 5.55 -13.73 6.02
C GLU A 121 4.91 -12.71 6.99
N ALA A 122 3.57 -12.58 6.95
CA ALA A 122 2.86 -11.73 7.90
C ALA A 122 3.03 -12.21 9.36
N THR A 123 3.05 -13.52 9.59
CA THR A 123 3.27 -14.12 10.91
C THR A 123 4.68 -13.83 11.42
N GLN A 124 5.70 -13.95 10.57
CA GLN A 124 7.08 -13.60 10.92
C GLN A 124 7.24 -12.11 11.22
N ASN A 125 6.57 -11.23 10.45
CA ASN A 125 6.59 -9.80 10.72
C ASN A 125 5.90 -9.46 12.05
N MET A 126 4.79 -10.14 12.37
CA MET A 126 4.12 -9.98 13.66
C MET A 126 5.01 -10.47 14.81
N GLU A 127 5.68 -11.62 14.67
CA GLU A 127 6.65 -12.14 15.65
C GLU A 127 7.75 -11.12 15.92
N ALA A 128 8.41 -10.61 14.88
CA ALA A 128 9.46 -9.59 15.01
C ALA A 128 8.95 -8.31 15.69
N THR A 129 7.70 -7.92 15.44
CA THR A 129 7.08 -6.75 16.08
C THR A 129 6.82 -7.00 17.57
N LEU A 130 6.38 -8.21 17.92
CA LEU A 130 6.18 -8.61 19.32
C LEU A 130 7.51 -8.68 20.08
N ASP A 131 8.59 -9.15 19.46
CA ASP A 131 9.93 -9.16 20.07
C ASP A 131 10.39 -7.75 20.47
N ILE A 132 10.14 -6.76 19.62
CA ILE A 132 10.45 -5.35 19.92
C ILE A 132 9.64 -4.87 21.13
N LEU A 133 8.35 -5.24 21.21
CA LEU A 133 7.49 -4.84 22.33
C LEU A 133 7.90 -5.52 23.64
N ILE A 134 8.26 -6.81 23.60
CA ILE A 134 8.75 -7.54 24.77
C ILE A 134 10.05 -6.90 25.27
N ALA A 135 11.00 -6.62 24.37
CA ALA A 135 12.25 -5.95 24.72
C ALA A 135 12.02 -4.57 25.36
N TYR A 136 11.09 -3.77 24.84
CA TYR A 136 10.72 -2.49 25.43
C TYR A 136 10.15 -2.65 26.85
N VAL A 137 9.26 -3.63 27.08
CA VAL A 137 8.70 -3.90 28.40
C VAL A 137 9.80 -4.31 29.39
N ASP A 138 10.72 -5.18 28.98
CA ASP A 138 11.86 -5.59 29.81
C ASP A 138 12.81 -4.42 30.15
N ASP A 139 13.05 -3.52 29.19
CA ASP A 139 13.87 -2.33 29.40
C ASP A 139 13.20 -1.30 30.32
N VAL A 140 11.87 -1.19 30.30
CA VAL A 140 11.10 -0.38 31.25
C VAL A 140 11.10 -1.01 32.64
N LEU A 141 10.92 -2.33 32.75
CA LEU A 141 10.94 -3.06 34.02
C LEU A 141 12.32 -3.03 34.68
N SER A 142 13.40 -3.08 33.88
CA SER A 142 14.78 -2.94 34.36
C SER A 142 15.19 -1.50 34.64
N GLY A 143 14.33 -0.51 34.35
CA GLY A 143 14.55 0.91 34.64
C GLY A 143 15.50 1.61 33.66
N LYS A 144 15.84 0.99 32.52
CA LYS A 144 16.68 1.62 31.49
C LYS A 144 15.91 2.68 30.69
N VAL A 145 14.62 2.46 30.49
CA VAL A 145 13.73 3.34 29.70
C VAL A 145 12.57 3.82 30.58
N GLN A 146 12.22 5.10 30.46
CA GLN A 146 11.08 5.66 31.18
C GLN A 146 9.76 5.12 30.59
N ALA A 147 8.86 4.66 31.47
CA ALA A 147 7.55 4.16 31.06
C ALA A 147 6.70 5.25 30.39
N ASP A 148 6.23 4.98 29.17
CA ASP A 148 5.20 5.78 28.50
C ASP A 148 3.79 5.23 28.78
N ASN A 149 2.94 6.05 29.38
CA ASN A 149 1.54 5.74 29.70
C ASN A 149 0.64 5.57 28.46
N TYR A 150 1.00 6.14 27.31
CA TYR A 150 0.27 5.91 26.07
C TYR A 150 0.49 4.46 25.58
N ILE A 151 1.75 4.04 25.48
CA ILE A 151 2.13 2.68 25.07
C ILE A 151 1.56 1.64 26.03
N GLY A 152 1.66 1.87 27.34
CA GLY A 152 1.10 0.95 28.34
C GLY A 152 -0.42 0.74 28.22
N ARG A 153 -1.18 1.80 27.85
CA ARG A 153 -2.63 1.70 27.62
C ARG A 153 -2.95 0.92 26.36
N GLU A 154 -2.23 1.15 25.26
CA GLU A 154 -2.43 0.38 24.03
C GLU A 154 -2.02 -1.08 24.18
N LEU A 155 -0.93 -1.38 24.92
CA LEU A 155 -0.56 -2.75 25.27
C LEU A 155 -1.67 -3.45 26.09
N THR A 156 -2.23 -2.75 27.08
CA THR A 156 -3.35 -3.28 27.87
C THR A 156 -4.57 -3.53 27.00
N ARG A 157 -4.86 -2.64 26.05
CA ARG A 157 -5.96 -2.80 25.09
C ARG A 157 -5.75 -4.02 24.22
N MET A 158 -4.54 -4.20 23.68
CA MET A 158 -4.17 -5.34 22.84
C MET A 158 -4.35 -6.67 23.60
N VAL A 159 -3.83 -6.77 24.82
CA VAL A 159 -3.95 -8.01 25.62
C VAL A 159 -5.41 -8.34 25.95
N ASN A 160 -6.26 -7.32 26.15
CA ASN A 160 -7.68 -7.53 26.42
C ASN A 160 -8.53 -7.84 25.18
N GLN A 161 -8.00 -7.61 23.96
CA GLN A 161 -8.68 -8.01 22.72
C GLN A 161 -8.53 -9.50 22.42
N VAL A 162 -7.51 -10.15 22.98
CA VAL A 162 -7.30 -11.58 22.79
C VAL A 162 -8.42 -12.35 23.52
N PRO A 163 -9.20 -13.20 22.82
CA PRO A 163 -10.25 -13.98 23.44
C PRO A 163 -9.70 -14.87 24.55
N LYS A 164 -10.20 -14.67 25.78
CA LYS A 164 -9.88 -15.53 26.93
C LYS A 164 -10.78 -16.77 26.87
N MET A 165 -10.38 -17.77 26.10
CA MET A 165 -11.07 -19.07 26.05
C MET A 165 -10.20 -20.18 26.65
N SER A 166 -10.85 -21.23 27.17
CA SER A 166 -10.11 -22.39 27.65
C SER A 166 -9.52 -23.17 26.47
N ALA A 167 -8.44 -23.92 26.70
CA ALA A 167 -7.81 -24.72 25.66
C ALA A 167 -8.78 -25.74 25.03
N HIS A 168 -9.68 -26.30 25.84
CA HIS A 168 -10.71 -27.24 25.39
C HIS A 168 -11.72 -26.58 24.44
N ASP A 169 -12.24 -25.41 24.80
CA ASP A 169 -13.24 -24.70 23.99
C ASP A 169 -12.65 -24.23 22.65
N PHE A 170 -11.38 -23.83 22.64
CA PHE A 170 -10.66 -23.49 21.41
C PHE A 170 -10.52 -24.70 20.49
N GLU A 171 -10.12 -25.85 21.04
CA GLU A 171 -9.95 -27.08 20.26
C GLU A 171 -11.28 -27.57 19.68
N GLU A 172 -12.37 -27.52 20.44
CA GLU A 172 -13.70 -27.89 19.96
C GLU A 172 -14.20 -26.95 18.86
N MET A 173 -14.04 -25.62 19.05
CA MET A 173 -14.37 -24.61 18.05
C MET A 173 -13.56 -24.81 16.76
N LEU A 174 -12.25 -25.01 16.87
CA LEU A 174 -11.35 -25.18 15.74
C LEU A 174 -11.65 -26.50 15.00
N ASN A 175 -11.89 -27.59 15.71
CA ASN A 175 -12.25 -28.87 15.11
C ASN A 175 -13.60 -28.80 14.38
N THR A 176 -14.59 -28.09 14.91
CA THR A 176 -15.88 -27.88 14.24
C THR A 176 -15.68 -27.10 12.95
N ASN A 177 -14.91 -26.00 12.99
CA ASN A 177 -14.61 -25.20 11.81
C ASN A 177 -13.82 -26.00 10.75
N MET A 178 -12.85 -26.82 11.15
CA MET A 178 -12.11 -27.69 10.23
C MET A 178 -13.01 -28.72 9.56
N LYS A 179 -13.95 -29.32 10.29
CA LYS A 179 -14.91 -30.28 9.72
C LYS A 179 -15.78 -29.62 8.66
N ASP A 180 -16.30 -28.42 8.93
CA ASP A 180 -17.13 -27.66 7.99
C ASP A 180 -16.33 -27.28 6.73
N LEU A 181 -15.09 -26.79 6.91
CA LEU A 181 -14.22 -26.45 5.80
C LEU A 181 -13.88 -27.68 4.94
N LEU A 182 -13.55 -28.81 5.56
CA LEU A 182 -13.26 -30.06 4.87
C LEU A 182 -14.48 -30.56 4.08
N MET A 183 -15.68 -30.43 4.64
CA MET A 183 -16.92 -30.79 3.95
C MET A 183 -17.13 -29.94 2.69
N VAL A 184 -16.87 -28.63 2.76
CA VAL A 184 -16.98 -27.73 1.60
C VAL A 184 -15.90 -28.03 0.55
N ILE A 185 -14.66 -28.28 0.97
CA ILE A 185 -13.57 -28.66 0.05
C ILE A 185 -13.91 -29.96 -0.67
N TYR A 186 -14.41 -30.95 0.05
CA TYR A 186 -14.81 -32.24 -0.51
C TYR A 186 -15.95 -32.08 -1.54
N LEU A 187 -16.98 -31.27 -1.22
CA LEU A 187 -18.06 -30.98 -2.15
C LEU A 187 -17.55 -30.27 -3.42
N SER A 188 -16.63 -29.31 -3.28
CA SER A 188 -16.01 -28.63 -4.42
C SER A 188 -15.18 -29.59 -5.29
N GLN A 189 -14.45 -30.53 -4.67
CA GLN A 189 -13.71 -31.55 -5.41
C GLN A 189 -14.66 -32.50 -6.15
N LEU A 190 -15.75 -32.91 -5.51
CA LEU A 190 -16.75 -33.79 -6.14
C LEU A 190 -17.44 -33.11 -7.32
N THR A 191 -17.78 -31.81 -7.21
CA THR A 191 -18.33 -31.05 -8.35
C THR A 191 -17.32 -30.88 -9.47
N LYS A 192 -16.03 -30.61 -9.16
CA LYS A 192 -14.95 -30.57 -10.17
C LYS A 192 -14.80 -31.90 -10.91
N VAL A 193 -14.83 -33.04 -10.20
CA VAL A 193 -14.75 -34.37 -10.80
C VAL A 193 -15.95 -34.63 -11.70
N ASN A 194 -17.16 -34.28 -11.26
CA ASN A 194 -18.37 -34.43 -12.07
C ASN A 194 -18.34 -33.58 -13.34
N VAL A 195 -17.88 -32.33 -13.26
CA VAL A 195 -17.70 -31.46 -14.44
C VAL A 195 -16.68 -32.07 -15.39
N SER A 196 -15.51 -32.49 -14.88
CA SER A 196 -14.46 -33.09 -15.71
C SER A 196 -14.89 -34.41 -16.37
N LEU A 197 -15.68 -35.23 -15.68
CA LEU A 197 -16.25 -36.45 -16.25
C LEU A 197 -17.24 -36.14 -17.37
N ASN A 198 -18.15 -35.18 -17.15
CA ASN A 198 -19.11 -34.77 -18.17
C ASN A 198 -18.40 -34.24 -19.42
N GLU A 199 -17.39 -33.38 -19.26
CA GLU A 199 -16.57 -32.88 -20.38
C GLU A 199 -15.93 -34.02 -21.18
N LYS A 200 -15.34 -35.02 -20.49
CA LYS A 200 -14.72 -36.18 -21.15
C LYS A 200 -15.74 -37.07 -21.86
N LEU A 201 -16.91 -37.29 -21.25
CA LEU A 201 -17.99 -38.06 -21.87
C LEU A 201 -18.52 -37.37 -23.12
N THR A 202 -18.70 -36.05 -23.09
CA THR A 202 -19.08 -35.27 -24.26
C THR A 202 -18.04 -35.37 -25.38
N MET A 203 -16.74 -35.31 -25.05
CA MET A 203 -15.69 -35.49 -26.05
C MET A 203 -15.70 -36.88 -26.69
N LEU A 204 -15.95 -37.94 -25.92
CA LEU A 204 -16.04 -39.31 -26.45
C LEU A 204 -17.24 -39.49 -27.38
N VAL A 205 -18.40 -38.93 -27.01
CA VAL A 205 -19.62 -38.97 -27.84
C VAL A 205 -19.45 -38.16 -29.12
N ALA A 206 -18.72 -37.03 -29.08
CA ALA A 206 -18.46 -36.19 -30.25
C ALA A 206 -17.42 -36.79 -31.22
N THR A 207 -16.64 -37.78 -30.80
CA THR A 207 -15.66 -38.48 -31.65
C THR A 207 -16.21 -39.72 -32.39
N GLN A 208 -17.50 -40.04 -32.25
CA GLN A 208 -18.22 -41.03 -33.08
C GLN A 208 -19.07 -40.34 -34.14
#